data_AF-A0A7K8QCX5-F1
#
_entry.id   AF-A0A7K8QCX5-F1
#
_cell.length_a   1.000
_cell.length_b   1.000
_cell.length_c   1.000
_cell.angle_alpha   90.00
_cell.angle_beta   90.00
_cell.angle_gamma   90.00
#
_symmetry.space_group_name_H-M   'P 1'
#
loop_
_entity.id
_entity.type
_entity.pdbx_description
1 polymer ?
#
loop_
_entity_poly.entity_id
_entity_poly.type
_entity_poly.pdbx_seq_one_letter_code
_entity_poly.pdbx_strand_id
1 'polypeptide(L)'
;VKAAREHNIPKDLNKVLENKVMETVSGLYRVKVSVLEMTCSGDADSEGIVSKSVSSHSDLIPGVYEGGLKIWECTFDLMHYFSEAEIQFTNKTVLDLGCGAGLLGIVALKGKAKRVHFQDYNSTVIDEITLPNVVANCTDRGSSGEDKTARKPPAKRPKKAEGSPDVLTKCRFFSGGWSEVSQLLLSSNKPFAKYDIILTSETIYNPDYYSALHDTLAQLLDKNGRVYLASKVHYFGVGGGIYLFEKFIEERNVFRTSVVKTIDQGLQRCIMEIAFKDSS
;
A
#
# COMPACT_ATOMS: atom_id res chain seq x y z
N VAL A 1 -12.36 15.81 7.81
CA VAL A 1 -11.96 14.43 7.42
C VAL A 1 -12.47 14.19 6.00
N LYS A 2 -11.68 13.57 5.12
CA LYS A 2 -12.03 13.34 3.71
C LYS A 2 -12.92 12.12 3.57
N ALA A 3 -14.06 12.27 2.89
CA ALA A 3 -15.04 11.21 2.69
C ALA A 3 -14.43 9.98 2.01
N ALA A 4 -14.91 8.80 2.41
CA ALA A 4 -14.46 7.54 1.84
C ALA A 4 -15.15 7.23 0.51
N ARG A 5 -14.41 6.59 -0.40
CA ARG A 5 -14.89 6.12 -1.69
C ARG A 5 -14.25 4.78 -2.03
N GLU A 6 -15.06 3.84 -2.53
CA GLU A 6 -14.57 2.64 -3.18
C GLU A 6 -14.39 2.90 -4.69
N HIS A 7 -13.26 2.45 -5.24
CA HIS A 7 -12.89 2.63 -6.63
C HIS A 7 -13.09 1.34 -7.42
N ASN A 8 -13.72 1.47 -8.58
CA ASN A 8 -13.98 0.34 -9.46
C ASN A 8 -12.77 0.05 -10.34
N ILE A 9 -12.46 -1.23 -10.51
CA ILE A 9 -11.46 -1.66 -11.49
C ILE A 9 -12.02 -1.41 -12.90
N PRO A 10 -11.34 -0.62 -13.77
CA PRO A 10 -11.79 -0.39 -15.13
C PRO A 10 -11.91 -1.69 -15.91
N LYS A 11 -12.95 -1.80 -16.75
CA LYS A 11 -13.20 -2.99 -17.59
C LYS A 11 -12.08 -3.22 -18.61
N ASP A 12 -11.50 -2.15 -19.13
CA ASP A 12 -10.38 -2.21 -20.07
C ASP A 12 -9.06 -2.00 -19.34
N LEU A 13 -8.40 -3.10 -18.99
CA LEU A 13 -7.13 -3.10 -18.27
C LEU A 13 -5.97 -2.59 -19.13
N ASN A 14 -6.07 -2.66 -20.47
CA ASN A 14 -5.00 -2.14 -21.32
C ASN A 14 -4.97 -0.62 -21.27
N LYS A 15 -6.15 0.01 -21.23
CA LYS A 15 -6.28 1.46 -21.06
C LYS A 15 -5.70 1.95 -19.72
N VAL A 16 -5.75 1.13 -18.67
CA VAL A 16 -5.15 1.47 -17.36
C VAL A 16 -3.64 1.64 -17.46
N LEU A 17 -2.98 0.88 -18.34
CA LEU A 17 -1.53 0.90 -18.53
C LEU A 17 -1.10 1.73 -19.75
N GLU A 18 -2.03 2.23 -20.54
CA GLU A 18 -1.76 2.99 -21.76
C GLU A 18 -0.99 4.27 -21.41
N ASN A 19 0.11 4.51 -22.12
CA ASN A 19 1.03 5.64 -21.91
C ASN A 19 1.66 5.72 -20.52
N LYS A 20 1.68 4.63 -19.73
CA LYS A 20 2.36 4.58 -18.43
C LYS A 20 3.71 3.88 -18.56
N VAL A 21 4.79 4.56 -18.17
CA VAL A 21 6.12 3.92 -18.08
C VAL A 21 6.23 3.15 -16.76
N MET A 22 6.58 1.88 -16.88
CA MET A 22 6.74 0.97 -15.75
C MET A 22 8.21 0.65 -15.54
N GLU A 23 8.69 0.77 -14.32
CA GLU A 23 10.03 0.37 -13.90
C GLU A 23 9.98 -0.95 -13.12
N THR A 24 11.06 -1.71 -13.14
CA THR A 24 11.17 -2.92 -12.32
C THR A 24 11.93 -2.59 -11.04
N VAL A 25 11.28 -2.77 -9.90
CA VAL A 25 11.83 -2.51 -8.57
C VAL A 25 12.09 -3.84 -7.86
N SER A 26 13.23 -3.92 -7.18
CA SER A 26 13.72 -5.13 -6.48
C SER A 26 13.78 -6.38 -7.37
N GLY A 27 13.90 -6.19 -8.70
CA GLY A 27 13.96 -7.27 -9.70
C GLY A 27 12.66 -8.07 -9.90
N LEU A 28 11.61 -7.81 -9.11
CA LEU A 28 10.43 -8.67 -9.02
C LEU A 28 9.10 -7.92 -9.21
N TYR A 29 9.08 -6.60 -9.02
CA TYR A 29 7.85 -5.82 -8.97
C TYR A 29 7.86 -4.73 -10.03
N ARG A 30 6.77 -4.60 -10.80
CA ARG A 30 6.61 -3.52 -11.78
C ARG A 30 5.92 -2.34 -11.14
N VAL A 31 6.54 -1.16 -11.15
CA VAL A 31 6.03 0.01 -10.45
C VAL A 31 6.13 1.21 -11.36
N LYS A 32 5.07 2.01 -11.41
CA LYS A 32 5.14 3.37 -11.93
C LYS A 32 5.78 4.24 -10.86
N VAL A 33 7.07 4.54 -11.03
CA VAL A 33 7.87 5.33 -10.08
C VAL A 33 7.88 6.83 -10.45
N SER A 34 7.57 7.17 -11.71
CA SER A 34 7.61 8.55 -12.21
C SER A 34 6.26 9.27 -12.11
N VAL A 35 6.25 10.35 -11.32
CA VAL A 35 5.18 11.36 -11.25
C VAL A 35 5.19 12.29 -12.45
N LEU A 36 6.38 12.49 -13.04
CA LEU A 36 6.66 13.43 -14.13
C LEU A 36 5.80 13.22 -15.38
N GLU A 37 5.26 12.02 -15.60
CA GLU A 37 4.35 11.78 -16.73
C GLU A 37 2.96 12.39 -16.50
N MET A 38 2.50 12.47 -15.25
CA MET A 38 1.22 13.12 -14.90
C MET A 38 1.25 14.62 -15.21
N THR A 39 2.42 15.25 -15.08
CA THR A 39 2.64 16.66 -15.43
C THR A 39 2.75 16.90 -16.94
N CYS A 40 3.14 15.90 -17.73
CA CYS A 40 3.38 16.05 -19.17
C CYS A 40 2.13 15.85 -20.03
N SER A 41 1.07 15.23 -19.51
CA SER A 41 -0.20 15.04 -20.24
C SER A 41 -1.06 16.31 -20.31
N GLY A 42 -0.76 17.35 -19.53
CA GLY A 42 -1.51 18.62 -19.51
C GLY A 42 -2.89 18.52 -18.84
N ASP A 43 -3.37 17.32 -18.54
CA ASP A 43 -4.61 17.09 -17.80
C ASP A 43 -4.40 17.34 -16.30
N ALA A 44 -5.17 18.27 -15.74
CA ALA A 44 -5.19 18.51 -14.31
C ALA A 44 -5.75 17.26 -13.59
N ASP A 45 -5.03 16.74 -12.60
CA ASP A 45 -5.57 15.68 -11.76
C ASP A 45 -6.76 16.20 -10.95
N SER A 46 -7.76 15.34 -10.71
CA SER A 46 -9.05 15.76 -10.15
C SER A 46 -8.97 16.43 -8.77
N GLU A 47 -7.90 16.16 -8.00
CA GLU A 47 -7.68 16.72 -6.65
C GLU A 47 -6.65 17.88 -6.66
N GLY A 48 -6.06 18.17 -7.83
CA GLY A 48 -4.98 19.15 -8.00
C GLY A 48 -3.73 18.83 -7.18
N ILE A 49 -3.49 17.56 -6.88
CA ILE A 49 -2.37 17.12 -6.03
C ILE A 49 -1.04 17.34 -6.71
N VAL A 50 -0.96 17.07 -8.01
CA VAL A 50 0.29 17.18 -8.76
C VAL A 50 0.73 18.64 -8.79
N SER A 51 -0.18 19.56 -9.09
CA SER A 51 0.11 20.99 -9.08
C SER A 51 0.46 21.51 -7.68
N LYS A 52 -0.24 21.07 -6.64
CA LYS A 52 0.06 21.44 -5.25
C LYS A 52 1.41 20.92 -4.78
N SER A 53 1.74 19.65 -5.02
CA SER A 53 3.02 19.05 -4.65
C SER A 53 4.19 19.73 -5.36
N VAL A 54 4.07 19.98 -6.67
CA VAL A 54 5.08 20.72 -7.44
C VAL A 54 5.24 22.15 -6.93
N SER A 55 4.14 22.87 -6.67
CA SER A 55 4.21 24.26 -6.18
C SER A 55 4.86 24.37 -4.80
N SER A 56 4.55 23.44 -3.90
CA SER A 56 5.06 23.41 -2.52
C SER A 56 6.42 22.74 -2.39
N HIS A 57 6.94 22.14 -3.47
CA HIS A 57 8.15 21.32 -3.47
C HIS A 57 8.14 20.28 -2.33
N SER A 58 6.96 19.73 -2.04
CA SER A 58 6.75 18.82 -0.92
C SER A 58 6.18 17.47 -1.38
N ASP A 59 6.76 16.41 -0.86
CA ASP A 59 6.29 15.03 -1.04
C ASP A 59 5.09 14.70 -0.11
N LEU A 60 4.71 15.62 0.78
CA LEU A 60 3.60 15.49 1.71
C LEU A 60 3.05 16.86 2.18
N ILE A 61 1.73 17.00 2.22
CA ILE A 61 0.98 18.17 2.71
C ILE A 61 -0.16 17.66 3.59
N PRO A 62 -0.06 17.74 4.94
CA PRO A 62 -1.05 17.16 5.84
C PRO A 62 -2.48 17.60 5.53
N GLY A 63 -3.40 16.64 5.51
CA GLY A 63 -4.83 16.83 5.20
C GLY A 63 -5.16 17.11 3.73
N VAL A 64 -4.17 17.32 2.86
CA VAL A 64 -4.35 17.66 1.44
C VAL A 64 -3.77 16.57 0.54
N TYR A 65 -2.50 16.20 0.77
CA TYR A 65 -1.75 15.21 0.04
C TYR A 65 -0.88 14.43 1.04
N GLU A 66 -1.28 13.23 1.43
CA GLU A 66 -0.58 12.47 2.48
C GLU A 66 0.55 11.60 1.91
N GLY A 67 1.12 12.01 0.76
CA GLY A 67 2.10 11.23 0.02
C GLY A 67 1.46 10.25 -0.97
N GLY A 68 2.26 9.27 -1.42
CA GLY A 68 1.81 8.20 -2.32
C GLY A 68 2.33 8.29 -3.76
N LEU A 69 2.83 9.46 -4.17
CA LEU A 69 3.57 9.60 -5.44
C LEU A 69 5.04 9.19 -5.31
N LYS A 70 5.59 9.30 -4.10
CA LYS A 70 6.91 8.82 -3.73
C LYS A 70 6.78 7.49 -2.99
N ILE A 71 7.70 6.57 -3.27
CA ILE A 71 7.84 5.34 -2.49
C ILE A 71 8.82 5.63 -1.36
N TRP A 72 8.34 5.47 -0.12
CA TRP A 72 9.13 5.70 1.07
C TRP A 72 10.02 4.49 1.40
N GLU A 73 11.22 4.75 1.94
CA GLU A 73 12.26 3.76 2.24
C GLU A 73 11.75 2.61 3.11
N CYS A 74 10.91 2.93 4.11
CA CYS A 74 10.30 1.93 5.01
C CYS A 74 9.44 0.89 4.26
N THR A 75 8.95 1.21 3.06
CA THR A 75 8.20 0.26 2.23
C THR A 75 9.12 -0.89 1.83
N PHE A 76 10.35 -0.59 1.42
CA PHE A 76 11.33 -1.59 1.01
C PHE A 76 11.83 -2.39 2.22
N ASP A 77 12.10 -1.73 3.35
CA ASP A 77 12.48 -2.42 4.58
C ASP A 77 11.43 -3.47 4.97
N LEU A 78 10.15 -3.11 4.87
CA LEU A 78 9.05 -4.00 5.19
C LEU A 78 8.89 -5.16 4.19
N MET A 79 9.08 -4.90 2.89
CA MET A 79 9.11 -5.95 1.86
C MET A 79 10.24 -6.95 2.09
N HIS A 80 11.43 -6.46 2.46
CA HIS A 80 12.57 -7.31 2.80
C HIS A 80 12.28 -8.15 4.03
N TYR A 81 11.73 -7.53 5.07
CA TYR A 81 11.35 -8.24 6.30
C TYR A 81 10.33 -9.34 6.06
N PHE A 82 9.33 -9.17 5.19
CA PHE A 82 8.39 -10.25 4.87
C PHE A 82 9.07 -11.51 4.34
N SER A 83 10.14 -11.32 3.55
CA SER A 83 10.92 -12.43 3.01
C SER A 83 11.83 -13.03 4.08
N GLU A 84 12.52 -12.20 4.87
CA GLU A 84 13.41 -12.64 5.95
C GLU A 84 12.68 -13.40 7.06
N ALA A 85 11.49 -12.92 7.45
CA ALA A 85 10.67 -13.51 8.51
C ALA A 85 9.65 -14.54 7.99
N GLU A 86 9.70 -14.86 6.69
CA GLU A 86 8.82 -15.84 6.03
C GLU A 86 7.32 -15.61 6.30
N ILE A 87 6.88 -14.35 6.27
CA ILE A 87 5.50 -13.97 6.57
C ILE A 87 4.53 -14.63 5.58
N GLN A 88 3.59 -15.40 6.11
CA GLN A 88 2.65 -16.19 5.32
C GLN A 88 1.40 -15.40 4.95
N PHE A 89 1.27 -15.06 3.66
CA PHE A 89 0.08 -14.42 3.10
C PHE A 89 -0.96 -15.42 2.56
N THR A 90 -0.59 -16.69 2.40
CA THR A 90 -1.47 -17.70 1.79
C THR A 90 -2.84 -17.75 2.48
N ASN A 91 -3.90 -17.57 1.69
CA ASN A 91 -5.30 -17.56 2.15
C ASN A 91 -5.68 -16.47 3.17
N LYS A 92 -4.83 -15.46 3.40
CA LYS A 92 -5.10 -14.34 4.32
C LYS A 92 -5.92 -13.22 3.66
N THR A 93 -6.69 -12.50 4.47
CA THR A 93 -7.34 -11.24 4.12
C THR A 93 -6.43 -10.10 4.60
N VAL A 94 -5.90 -9.31 3.66
CA VAL A 94 -4.85 -8.32 3.93
C VAL A 94 -5.34 -6.91 3.60
N LEU A 95 -4.98 -5.93 4.42
CA LEU A 95 -5.15 -4.51 4.14
C LEU A 95 -3.79 -3.83 4.00
N ASP A 96 -3.57 -3.11 2.91
CA ASP A 96 -2.46 -2.16 2.75
C ASP A 96 -3.00 -0.75 3.07
N LEU A 97 -2.69 -0.23 4.25
CA LEU A 97 -3.23 1.02 4.82
C LEU A 97 -2.24 2.17 4.66
N GLY A 98 -2.65 3.23 3.95
CA GLY A 98 -1.73 4.25 3.46
C GLY A 98 -0.83 3.70 2.36
N CYS A 99 -1.43 3.04 1.38
CA CYS A 99 -0.72 2.14 0.46
C CYS A 99 0.17 2.84 -0.56
N GLY A 100 -0.09 4.11 -0.92
CA GLY A 100 0.66 4.81 -1.95
C GLY A 100 0.76 4.00 -3.25
N ALA A 101 1.97 3.57 -3.59
CA ALA A 101 2.22 2.72 -4.77
C ALA A 101 1.60 1.30 -4.70
N GLY A 102 1.10 0.86 -3.54
CA GLY A 102 0.45 -0.44 -3.34
C GLY A 102 1.41 -1.62 -3.24
N LEU A 103 2.71 -1.38 -3.01
CA LEU A 103 3.72 -2.43 -3.09
C LEU A 103 3.54 -3.53 -2.04
N LEU A 104 3.17 -3.16 -0.81
CA LEU A 104 2.98 -4.13 0.28
C LEU A 104 1.81 -5.07 -0.02
N GLY A 105 0.69 -4.52 -0.48
CA GLY A 105 -0.45 -5.30 -0.94
C GLY A 105 -0.15 -6.14 -2.18
N ILE A 106 0.68 -5.66 -3.12
CA ILE A 106 1.14 -6.45 -4.27
C ILE A 106 1.99 -7.65 -3.82
N VAL A 107 2.87 -7.47 -2.83
CA VAL A 107 3.64 -8.58 -2.24
C VAL A 107 2.69 -9.61 -1.64
N ALA A 108 1.68 -9.17 -0.87
CA ALA A 108 0.67 -10.07 -0.32
C ALA A 108 -0.14 -10.82 -1.39
N LEU A 109 -0.52 -10.13 -2.49
CA LEU A 109 -1.20 -10.75 -3.63
C LEU A 109 -0.34 -11.86 -4.28
N LYS A 110 0.94 -11.56 -4.55
CA LYS A 110 1.89 -12.56 -5.09
C LYS A 110 2.14 -13.69 -4.09
N GLY A 111 2.08 -13.40 -2.80
CA GLY A 111 2.08 -14.36 -1.68
C GLY A 111 0.79 -15.17 -1.53
N LYS A 112 -0.12 -15.15 -2.52
CA LYS A 112 -1.38 -15.92 -2.55
C LYS A 112 -2.36 -15.55 -1.45
N ALA A 113 -2.40 -14.28 -1.06
CA ALA A 113 -3.50 -13.74 -0.26
C ALA A 113 -4.85 -14.04 -0.90
N LYS A 114 -5.83 -14.38 -0.05
CA LYS A 114 -7.22 -14.63 -0.48
C LYS A 114 -7.87 -13.35 -0.96
N ARG A 115 -7.56 -12.23 -0.30
CA ARG A 115 -8.11 -10.91 -0.59
C ARG A 115 -7.12 -9.84 -0.13
N VAL A 116 -6.97 -8.80 -0.93
CA VAL A 116 -6.13 -7.64 -0.58
C VAL A 116 -6.93 -6.36 -0.82
N HIS A 117 -7.03 -5.53 0.21
CA HIS A 117 -7.60 -4.20 0.10
C HIS A 117 -6.49 -3.17 0.13
N PHE A 118 -6.63 -2.14 -0.69
CA PHE A 118 -5.71 -1.02 -0.77
C PHE A 118 -6.44 0.23 -0.31
N GLN A 119 -5.86 0.97 0.62
CA GLN A 119 -6.41 2.22 1.10
C GLN A 119 -5.36 3.32 1.02
N ASP A 120 -5.73 4.48 0.46
CA ASP A 120 -4.94 5.70 0.51
C ASP A 120 -5.82 6.90 0.89
N TYR A 121 -5.23 8.02 1.31
CA TYR A 121 -6.01 9.23 1.56
C TYR A 121 -6.50 9.85 0.24
N ASN A 122 -5.72 9.74 -0.82
CA ASN A 122 -5.95 10.45 -2.08
C ASN A 122 -6.57 9.57 -3.17
N SER A 123 -7.68 10.05 -3.76
CA SER A 123 -8.35 9.34 -4.88
C SER A 123 -7.43 9.25 -6.08
N THR A 124 -6.73 10.35 -6.40
CA THR A 124 -5.75 10.39 -7.49
C THR A 124 -4.65 9.36 -7.29
N VAL A 125 -4.18 9.11 -6.05
CA VAL A 125 -3.15 8.10 -5.78
C VAL A 125 -3.67 6.71 -6.10
N ILE A 126 -4.90 6.38 -5.66
CA ILE A 126 -5.53 5.11 -5.97
C ILE A 126 -5.68 4.90 -7.48
N ASP A 127 -6.29 5.87 -8.17
CA ASP A 127 -6.64 5.74 -9.60
C ASP A 127 -5.40 5.76 -10.50
N GLU A 128 -4.40 6.59 -10.20
CA GLU A 128 -3.29 6.86 -11.12
C GLU A 128 -1.99 6.14 -10.80
N ILE A 129 -1.85 5.63 -9.57
CA ILE A 129 -0.64 4.95 -9.09
C ILE A 129 -0.98 3.53 -8.62
N THR A 130 -1.79 3.38 -7.57
CA THR A 130 -2.02 2.08 -6.92
C THR A 130 -2.64 1.07 -7.88
N LEU A 131 -3.75 1.43 -8.53
CA LEU A 131 -4.49 0.54 -9.41
C LEU A 131 -3.64 0.11 -10.63
N PRO A 132 -2.97 1.02 -11.37
CA PRO A 132 -2.04 0.64 -12.44
C PRO A 132 -0.92 -0.29 -11.98
N ASN A 133 -0.32 -0.05 -10.80
CA ASN A 133 0.71 -0.92 -10.26
C ASN A 133 0.17 -2.34 -9.97
N VAL A 134 -1.01 -2.44 -9.37
CA VAL A 134 -1.65 -3.74 -9.12
C VAL A 134 -1.94 -4.45 -10.45
N VAL A 135 -2.52 -3.75 -11.44
CA VAL A 135 -2.79 -4.33 -12.77
C VAL A 135 -1.51 -4.80 -13.46
N ALA A 136 -0.44 -4.01 -13.43
CA ALA A 136 0.84 -4.37 -14.04
C ALA A 136 1.52 -5.59 -13.40
N ASN A 137 1.24 -5.87 -12.12
CA ASN A 137 1.75 -7.04 -11.41
C ASN A 137 0.79 -8.24 -11.41
N CYS A 138 -0.46 -8.06 -11.83
CA CYS A 138 -1.45 -9.13 -11.99
C CYS A 138 -1.52 -9.66 -13.44
N THR A 139 -1.04 -8.89 -14.41
CA THR A 139 -1.03 -9.22 -15.85
C THR A 139 0.26 -9.91 -16.29
N ASP A 140 0.76 -10.86 -15.48
CA ASP A 140 2.09 -11.41 -15.72
C ASP A 140 2.14 -12.33 -16.94
N ARG A 141 3.01 -11.97 -17.90
CA ARG A 141 3.51 -12.89 -18.91
C ARG A 141 4.57 -13.73 -18.21
N GLY A 142 4.24 -14.99 -17.95
CA GLY A 142 5.06 -15.95 -17.21
C GLY A 142 6.56 -15.72 -17.36
N SER A 143 7.19 -15.30 -16.26
CA SER A 143 8.62 -15.45 -16.03
C SER A 143 8.83 -16.39 -14.86
N SER A 144 8.29 -17.61 -14.99
CA SER A 144 8.95 -18.77 -14.40
C SER A 144 10.26 -18.97 -15.17
N GLY A 145 11.39 -18.90 -14.48
CA GLY A 145 12.70 -19.02 -15.10
C GLY A 145 12.85 -20.30 -15.93
N GLU A 146 13.34 -20.14 -17.16
CA GLU A 146 14.16 -21.15 -17.82
C GLU A 146 15.36 -20.45 -18.45
N ASP A 147 16.51 -20.76 -17.91
CA ASP A 147 17.83 -20.54 -18.47
C ASP A 147 17.97 -21.40 -19.75
N LYS A 148 17.93 -20.80 -20.95
CA LYS A 148 18.40 -21.44 -22.19
C LYS A 148 19.10 -20.45 -23.12
N THR A 149 20.36 -20.78 -23.32
CA THR A 149 21.30 -20.30 -24.33
C THR A 149 20.74 -20.23 -25.76
N ALA A 150 21.28 -19.26 -26.52
CA ALA A 150 21.44 -19.23 -27.98
C ALA A 150 20.22 -19.05 -28.94
N ARG A 151 20.31 -17.92 -29.67
CA ARG A 151 20.03 -17.70 -31.11
C ARG A 151 18.58 -17.63 -31.67
N LYS A 152 18.31 -16.40 -32.18
CA LYS A 152 17.47 -15.95 -33.33
C LYS A 152 15.93 -15.80 -33.16
N PRO A 153 15.32 -14.83 -33.88
CA PRO A 153 14.05 -14.21 -33.48
C PRO A 153 12.84 -14.82 -34.20
N PRO A 154 11.61 -14.65 -33.68
CA PRO A 154 10.43 -14.74 -34.52
C PRO A 154 9.61 -13.45 -34.50
N ALA A 155 9.43 -12.90 -35.70
CA ALA A 155 8.32 -12.01 -36.03
C ALA A 155 7.01 -12.80 -36.00
N LYS A 156 6.19 -12.63 -34.95
CA LYS A 156 4.75 -12.96 -34.97
C LYS A 156 4.00 -11.95 -34.12
N ARG A 157 2.94 -11.39 -34.72
CA ARG A 157 1.99 -10.39 -34.17
C ARG A 157 1.61 -10.69 -32.71
N PRO A 158 1.42 -9.68 -31.85
CA PRO A 158 1.00 -9.92 -30.48
C PRO A 158 -0.39 -10.57 -30.48
N LYS A 159 -0.46 -11.81 -29.99
CA LYS A 159 -1.72 -12.44 -29.58
C LYS A 159 -2.31 -11.61 -28.44
N LYS A 160 -3.64 -11.39 -28.48
CA LYS A 160 -4.41 -10.69 -27.45
C LYS A 160 -4.02 -11.19 -26.06
N ALA A 161 -3.69 -10.26 -25.17
CA ALA A 161 -3.35 -10.55 -23.79
C ALA A 161 -4.62 -10.93 -23.02
N GLU A 162 -4.78 -12.22 -22.72
CA GLU A 162 -5.68 -12.67 -21.65
C GLU A 162 -4.83 -12.79 -20.38
N GLY A 163 -4.62 -11.68 -19.67
CA GLY A 163 -4.18 -11.74 -18.29
C GLY A 163 -5.29 -12.41 -17.47
N SER A 164 -4.98 -13.33 -16.56
CA SER A 164 -6.01 -14.06 -15.80
C SER A 164 -6.83 -13.09 -14.94
N PRO A 165 -8.11 -12.80 -15.27
CA PRO A 165 -8.91 -11.83 -14.54
C PRO A 165 -9.16 -12.23 -13.06
N ASP A 166 -8.85 -13.48 -12.69
CA ASP A 166 -9.09 -14.07 -11.36
C ASP A 166 -8.26 -13.47 -10.21
N VAL A 167 -7.12 -12.83 -10.46
CA VAL A 167 -6.32 -12.23 -9.37
C VAL A 167 -6.88 -10.87 -8.97
N LEU A 168 -7.33 -10.07 -9.94
CA LEU A 168 -7.87 -8.73 -9.70
C LEU A 168 -9.22 -8.76 -8.97
N THR A 169 -10.00 -9.83 -9.09
CA THR A 169 -11.25 -10.00 -8.32
C THR A 169 -11.01 -10.12 -6.81
N LYS A 170 -9.78 -10.37 -6.39
CA LYS A 170 -9.35 -10.41 -4.98
C LYS A 170 -9.01 -9.02 -4.43
N CYS A 171 -8.97 -8.00 -5.29
CA CYS A 171 -8.55 -6.65 -4.95
C CYS A 171 -9.75 -5.71 -4.78
N ARG A 172 -9.70 -4.84 -3.77
CA ARG A 172 -10.60 -3.69 -3.63
C ARG A 172 -9.79 -2.44 -3.27
N PHE A 173 -10.24 -1.28 -3.72
CA PHE A 173 -9.47 -0.04 -3.64
C PHE A 173 -10.32 1.04 -2.99
N PHE A 174 -9.75 1.73 -2.00
CA PHE A 174 -10.45 2.73 -1.21
C PHE A 174 -9.63 4.01 -1.10
N SER A 175 -10.27 5.16 -1.23
CA SER A 175 -9.69 6.44 -0.86
C SER A 175 -10.46 7.08 0.28
N GLY A 176 -9.81 7.97 1.04
CA GLY A 176 -10.44 8.77 2.10
C GLY A 176 -9.73 8.65 3.44
N GLY A 177 -10.21 9.40 4.43
CA GLY A 177 -9.68 9.32 5.79
C GLY A 177 -9.93 7.95 6.42
N TRP A 178 -9.01 7.49 7.27
CA TRP A 178 -9.06 6.16 7.87
C TRP A 178 -10.39 5.86 8.58
N SER A 179 -10.90 6.80 9.38
CA SER A 179 -12.20 6.66 10.06
C SER A 179 -13.36 6.49 9.09
N GLU A 180 -13.38 7.24 7.99
CA GLU A 180 -14.44 7.16 6.97
C GLU A 180 -14.38 5.84 6.20
N VAL A 181 -13.16 5.37 5.87
CA VAL A 181 -12.97 4.09 5.17
C VAL A 181 -13.36 2.94 6.09
N SER A 182 -13.01 3.00 7.38
CA SER A 182 -13.45 2.01 8.36
C SER A 182 -14.97 1.94 8.44
N GLN A 183 -15.65 3.10 8.53
CA GLN A 183 -17.12 3.16 8.52
C GLN A 183 -17.71 2.61 7.21
N LEU A 184 -17.15 2.93 6.06
CA LEU A 184 -17.58 2.41 4.76
C LEU A 184 -17.47 0.88 4.70
N LEU A 185 -16.38 0.32 5.21
CA LEU A 185 -16.16 -1.14 5.24
C LEU A 185 -17.12 -1.85 6.20
N LEU A 186 -17.41 -1.24 7.36
CA LEU A 186 -18.27 -1.79 8.40
C LEU A 186 -19.77 -1.62 8.10
N SER A 187 -20.16 -0.60 7.34
CA SER A 187 -21.56 -0.31 7.00
C SER A 187 -22.13 -1.17 5.87
N SER A 188 -21.32 -2.08 5.31
CA SER A 188 -21.80 -3.00 4.28
C SER A 188 -22.83 -3.98 4.85
N ASN A 189 -23.92 -4.22 4.13
CA ASN A 189 -24.93 -5.24 4.48
C ASN A 189 -24.39 -6.69 4.44
N LYS A 190 -23.12 -6.88 4.09
CA LYS A 190 -22.44 -8.18 4.09
C LYS A 190 -21.56 -8.27 5.34
N PRO A 191 -21.46 -9.45 5.98
CA PRO A 191 -20.53 -9.66 7.09
C PRO A 191 -19.12 -9.24 6.68
N PHE A 192 -18.60 -8.19 7.30
CA PHE A 192 -17.24 -7.72 7.07
C PHE A 192 -16.27 -8.69 7.76
N ALA A 193 -15.52 -9.44 6.98
CA ALA A 193 -14.42 -10.24 7.51
C ALA A 193 -13.26 -9.29 7.85
N LYS A 194 -12.88 -9.25 9.12
CA LYS A 194 -11.72 -8.50 9.59
C LYS A 194 -10.42 -9.00 8.93
N TYR A 195 -9.39 -8.18 8.96
CA TYR A 195 -8.12 -8.49 8.31
C TYR A 195 -7.25 -9.36 9.21
N ASP A 196 -6.73 -10.44 8.65
CA ASP A 196 -5.69 -11.24 9.30
C ASP A 196 -4.38 -10.46 9.42
N ILE A 197 -4.09 -9.61 8.42
CA ILE A 197 -2.86 -8.82 8.34
C ILE A 197 -3.20 -7.40 7.90
N ILE A 198 -2.73 -6.40 8.63
CA ILE A 198 -2.72 -5.00 8.18
C ILE A 198 -1.27 -4.59 7.96
N LEU A 199 -0.96 -4.09 6.78
CA LEU A 199 0.36 -3.62 6.38
C LEU A 199 0.32 -2.10 6.27
N THR A 200 1.34 -1.43 6.79
CA THR A 200 1.40 0.03 6.70
C THR A 200 2.84 0.52 6.80
N SER A 201 3.18 1.56 6.03
CA SER A 201 4.53 2.13 5.98
C SER A 201 4.44 3.65 6.06
N GLU A 202 5.19 4.22 7.00
CA GLU A 202 5.31 5.68 7.23
C GLU A 202 3.96 6.37 7.49
N THR A 203 3.09 5.78 8.32
CA THR A 203 1.76 6.32 8.65
C THR A 203 1.66 6.96 10.04
N ILE A 204 2.76 7.01 10.78
CA ILE A 204 2.81 7.58 12.14
C ILE A 204 3.70 8.84 12.23
N TYR A 205 3.89 9.55 11.12
CA TYR A 205 4.67 10.79 11.11
C TYR A 205 3.96 11.95 11.80
N ASN A 206 2.62 11.94 11.87
CA ASN A 206 1.83 13.00 12.47
C ASN A 206 1.00 12.48 13.68
N PRO A 207 1.32 12.89 14.92
CA PRO A 207 0.60 12.51 16.13
C PRO A 207 -0.90 12.86 16.12
N ASP A 208 -1.30 13.90 15.39
CA ASP A 208 -2.69 14.34 15.31
C ASP A 208 -3.62 13.24 14.75
N TYR A 209 -3.07 12.30 13.98
CA TYR A 209 -3.81 11.19 13.38
C TYR A 209 -3.68 9.86 14.12
N TYR A 210 -2.96 9.81 15.25
CA TYR A 210 -2.77 8.56 16.01
C TYR A 210 -4.08 7.94 16.47
N SER A 211 -5.05 8.75 16.93
CA SER A 211 -6.36 8.22 17.32
C SER A 211 -7.09 7.60 16.14
N ALA A 212 -7.10 8.27 14.98
CA ALA A 212 -7.78 7.75 13.80
C ALA A 212 -7.15 6.45 13.31
N LEU A 213 -5.81 6.37 13.31
CA LEU A 213 -5.09 5.15 12.97
C LEU A 213 -5.41 4.02 13.95
N HIS A 214 -5.23 4.27 15.25
CA HIS A 214 -5.48 3.29 16.31
C HIS A 214 -6.90 2.73 16.26
N ASP A 215 -7.90 3.60 16.16
CA ASP A 215 -9.30 3.19 16.17
C ASP A 215 -9.64 2.40 14.90
N THR A 216 -9.03 2.75 13.76
CA THR A 216 -9.14 1.99 12.51
C THR A 216 -8.52 0.60 12.64
N LEU A 217 -7.32 0.48 13.23
CA LEU A 217 -6.71 -0.83 13.49
C LEU A 217 -7.60 -1.67 14.40
N ALA A 218 -8.15 -1.10 15.48
CA ALA A 218 -9.02 -1.83 16.43
C ALA A 218 -10.33 -2.31 15.79
N GLN A 219 -10.90 -1.49 14.93
CA GLN A 219 -12.13 -1.81 14.21
C GLN A 219 -11.90 -2.90 13.16
N LEU A 220 -10.80 -2.84 12.41
CA LEU A 220 -10.61 -3.64 11.21
C LEU A 220 -9.74 -4.89 11.38
N LEU A 221 -8.88 -4.95 12.40
CA LEU A 221 -7.99 -6.11 12.64
C LEU A 221 -8.75 -7.29 13.26
N ASP A 222 -8.49 -8.50 12.75
CA ASP A 222 -8.99 -9.73 13.36
C ASP A 222 -8.41 -9.93 14.77
N LYS A 223 -9.12 -10.65 15.65
CA LYS A 223 -8.67 -10.89 17.03
C LYS A 223 -7.27 -11.52 17.09
N ASN A 224 -6.96 -12.41 16.15
CA ASN A 224 -5.65 -13.06 16.04
C ASN A 224 -4.79 -12.46 14.91
N GLY A 225 -5.21 -11.32 14.36
CA GLY A 225 -4.49 -10.62 13.32
C GLY A 225 -3.23 -9.94 13.82
N ARG A 226 -2.37 -9.56 12.86
CA ARG A 226 -1.15 -8.80 13.10
C ARG A 226 -1.10 -7.55 12.23
N VAL A 227 -0.63 -6.45 12.78
CA VAL A 227 -0.23 -5.27 12.01
C VAL A 227 1.27 -5.29 11.87
N TYR A 228 1.78 -5.06 10.66
CA TYR A 228 3.20 -4.76 10.46
C TYR A 228 3.33 -3.32 9.98
N LEU A 229 3.92 -2.50 10.85
CA LEU A 229 4.13 -1.07 10.64
C LEU A 229 5.63 -0.80 10.49
N ALA A 230 6.04 -0.24 9.35
CA ALA A 230 7.40 0.25 9.18
C ALA A 230 7.45 1.78 9.26
N SER A 231 8.38 2.33 10.03
CA SER A 231 8.46 3.77 10.27
C SER A 231 9.88 4.20 10.64
N LYS A 232 10.20 5.46 10.36
CA LYS A 232 11.35 6.13 10.98
C LYS A 232 11.14 6.22 12.49
N VAL A 233 12.22 6.20 13.27
CA VAL A 233 12.11 6.35 14.73
C VAL A 233 11.58 7.72 15.14
N HIS A 234 11.87 8.75 14.34
CA HIS A 234 11.40 10.11 14.54
C HIS A 234 11.26 10.88 13.22
N TYR A 235 10.22 11.72 13.13
CA TYR A 235 9.99 12.64 12.03
C TYR A 235 10.14 14.09 12.51
N PHE A 236 11.22 14.74 12.10
CA PHE A 236 11.46 16.14 12.42
C PHE A 236 10.37 17.05 11.81
N GLY A 237 9.94 18.07 12.55
CA GLY A 237 8.87 19.00 12.15
C GLY A 237 7.48 18.54 12.59
N VAL A 238 6.92 17.54 11.91
CA VAL A 238 5.59 16.96 12.23
C VAL A 238 5.56 16.20 13.56
N GLY A 239 6.71 15.74 14.04
CA GLY A 239 6.92 15.33 15.43
C GLY A 239 6.59 13.89 15.77
N GLY A 240 6.01 13.10 14.85
CA GLY A 240 5.68 11.69 15.10
C GLY A 240 6.89 10.74 15.11
N GLY A 241 6.61 9.46 15.30
CA GLY A 241 7.62 8.40 15.35
C GLY A 241 7.27 7.27 16.31
N ILE A 242 8.13 6.23 16.29
CA ILE A 242 7.95 4.95 16.99
C ILE A 242 7.65 5.16 18.48
N TYR A 243 8.52 5.86 19.20
CA TYR A 243 8.40 6.02 20.66
C TYR A 243 7.09 6.68 21.10
N LEU A 244 6.67 7.75 20.40
CA LEU A 244 5.43 8.45 20.74
C LEU A 244 4.21 7.58 20.42
N PHE A 245 4.26 6.81 19.33
CA PHE A 245 3.17 5.93 18.97
C PHE A 245 3.05 4.72 19.92
N GLU A 246 4.18 4.17 20.38
CA GLU A 246 4.19 3.12 21.41
C GLU A 246 3.54 3.61 22.70
N LYS A 247 3.95 4.78 23.22
CA LYS A 247 3.32 5.40 24.39
C LYS A 247 1.81 5.60 24.21
N PHE A 248 1.40 6.10 23.04
CA PHE A 248 0.00 6.28 22.73
C PHE A 248 -0.78 4.94 22.76
N ILE A 249 -0.21 3.86 22.22
CA ILE A 249 -0.81 2.53 22.26
C ILE A 249 -0.87 1.98 23.69
N GLU A 250 0.19 2.16 24.48
CA GLU A 250 0.24 1.76 25.88
C GLU A 250 -0.87 2.42 26.70
N GLU A 251 -1.06 3.73 26.53
CA GLU A 251 -2.13 4.51 27.17
C GLU A 251 -3.54 4.04 26.76
N ARG A 252 -3.74 3.71 25.47
CA ARG A 252 -5.03 3.18 24.98
C ARG A 252 -5.34 1.78 25.47
N ASN A 253 -4.32 1.00 25.85
CA ASN A 253 -4.45 -0.31 26.50
C ASN A 253 -5.24 -1.37 25.69
N VAL A 254 -5.33 -1.24 24.36
CA VAL A 254 -6.00 -2.20 23.47
C VAL A 254 -5.03 -3.20 22.84
N PHE A 255 -3.86 -2.70 22.44
CA PHE A 255 -2.84 -3.46 21.72
C PHE A 255 -1.57 -3.63 22.55
N ARG A 256 -0.78 -4.63 22.17
CA ARG A 256 0.64 -4.74 22.50
C ARG A 256 1.46 -4.46 21.24
N THR A 257 2.65 -3.89 21.42
CA THR A 257 3.61 -3.62 20.35
C THR A 257 4.89 -4.41 20.59
N SER A 258 5.63 -4.69 19.51
CA SER A 258 6.99 -5.23 19.58
C SER A 258 7.78 -4.75 18.37
N VAL A 259 8.99 -4.22 18.60
CA VAL A 259 9.92 -3.93 17.51
C VAL A 259 10.55 -5.24 17.05
N VAL A 260 10.22 -5.66 15.83
CA VAL A 260 10.67 -6.94 15.25
C VAL A 260 11.89 -6.80 14.34
N LYS A 261 12.19 -5.58 13.90
CA LYS A 261 13.42 -5.26 13.15
C LYS A 261 13.82 -3.81 13.37
N THR A 262 15.12 -3.58 13.54
CA THR A 262 15.73 -2.25 13.50
C THR A 262 16.67 -2.16 12.30
N ILE A 263 16.66 -1.02 11.61
CA ILE A 263 17.48 -0.74 10.44
C ILE A 263 18.30 0.53 10.72
N ASP A 264 19.61 0.34 10.86
CA ASP A 264 20.57 1.40 11.23
C ASP A 264 21.34 1.93 10.01
N GLN A 265 20.62 2.34 8.96
CA GLN A 265 21.19 2.95 7.76
C GLN A 265 20.64 4.35 7.55
N GLY A 266 21.42 5.38 7.92
CA GLY A 266 20.97 6.77 7.91
C GLY A 266 20.17 7.12 9.18
N LEU A 267 19.01 7.78 9.02
CA LEU A 267 18.06 7.90 10.13
C LEU A 267 17.51 6.52 10.47
N GLN A 268 17.55 6.16 11.76
CA GLN A 268 17.11 4.85 12.22
C GLN A 268 15.63 4.61 11.86
N ARG A 269 15.34 3.39 11.40
CA ARG A 269 14.00 2.93 11.05
C ARG A 269 13.71 1.62 11.75
N CYS A 270 12.45 1.35 12.01
CA CYS A 270 12.00 0.15 12.69
C CYS A 270 10.78 -0.46 12.02
N ILE A 271 10.64 -1.76 12.19
CA ILE A 271 9.41 -2.50 11.92
C ILE A 271 8.82 -2.91 13.26
N MET A 272 7.57 -2.50 13.48
CA MET A 272 6.78 -2.79 14.66
C MET A 272 5.67 -3.77 14.30
N GLU A 273 5.58 -4.87 15.05
CA GLU A 273 4.40 -5.72 15.09
C GLU A 273 3.41 -5.18 16.13
N ILE A 274 2.13 -5.10 15.77
CA ILE A 274 1.03 -4.73 16.67
C ILE A 274 -0.01 -5.87 16.69
N ALA A 275 -0.46 -6.22 17.88
CA ALA A 275 -1.43 -7.29 18.11
C ALA A 275 -2.37 -6.94 19.27
N PHE A 276 -3.59 -7.49 19.30
CA PHE A 276 -4.44 -7.38 20.48
C PHE A 276 -3.74 -8.01 21.70
N LYS A 277 -3.92 -7.41 22.89
CA LYS A 277 -3.34 -7.96 24.13
C LYS A 277 -3.82 -9.38 24.42
N ASP A 278 -5.09 -9.65 24.13
CA ASP A 278 -5.75 -10.94 24.36
C ASP A 278 -5.68 -11.89 23.15
N SER A 279 -4.82 -11.60 22.16
CA SER A 279 -4.61 -12.51 21.03
C SER A 279 -3.95 -13.80 21.51
N SER A 280 -4.44 -14.95 21.04
CA SER A 280 -3.83 -16.25 21.33
C SER A 280 -2.45 -16.41 20.71
#